data_AF-A0A4Q9LYE6-F1
#
_entry.id   AF-A0A4Q9LYE6-F1
#
_cell.length_a   1.000
_cell.length_b   1.000
_cell.length_c   1.000
_cell.angle_alpha   90.00
_cell.angle_beta   90.00
_cell.angle_gamma   90.00
#
_symmetry.space_group_name_H-M   'P 1'
#
loop_
_entity.id
_entity.type
_entity.pdbx_description
1 polymer ?
#
loop_
_entity_poly.entity_id
_entity_poly.type
_entity_poly.pdbx_seq_one_letter_code
_entity_poly.pdbx_strand_id
1 'polypeptide(L)'
;MNDELKKNILKSVLNKKDKLFLEIIFSAEYCAIYNFKNDKWEDVNVEGSLHLYQRKSNLQKALYVFNRKGRNDILLNIENGCSYCLQDSFVIFKDYHYNFTGIWFSKIEEAKNFCENIKIISNENKISTTDSECKLYCPDDVSIRDNHSFNSETFQSISCDNIYFDESNSSKNFCIYENSSDKNDVLESEKAQLAKLYNEIGKRKLHSKLYNTTKNEVVSVSASSRWLKRGNIRPRNEAVFCYIQDRNVFWGADGVCQHCGKSGKTVDHLVIRCDKMLGDDYTRRHNEVVRCLHLLLINRYKFKSSKRIRSHSVQEILDNEYAEIRVDTRIKNDVKIRNNRPDIFILDKKKNKITLIKVGITSQDSLQIVETEKLRKYDLLANELGLIYKCSVEIIPYVMTWDGIVTKYHKSYLKRLEIPMNVEAYIQSIVLKKTV
;
A
#
# COMPACT_ATOMS: atom_id res chain seq x y z
N MET A 1 46.19 -23.54 -11.00
CA MET A 1 45.76 -22.55 -12.03
C MET A 1 45.87 -21.18 -11.39
N ASN A 2 46.75 -20.30 -11.90
CA ASN A 2 47.00 -18.97 -11.33
C ASN A 2 45.69 -18.18 -11.17
N ASP A 3 45.43 -17.60 -10.00
CA ASP A 3 44.19 -16.88 -9.73
C ASP A 3 44.04 -15.61 -10.57
N GLU A 4 45.16 -15.03 -11.02
CA GLU A 4 45.17 -13.96 -12.01
C GLU A 4 44.65 -14.44 -13.38
N LEU A 5 45.00 -15.66 -13.79
CA LEU A 5 44.47 -16.28 -15.02
C LEU A 5 42.96 -16.53 -14.90
N LYS A 6 42.48 -17.02 -13.74
CA LYS A 6 41.04 -17.16 -13.46
C LYS A 6 40.32 -15.81 -13.58
N LYS A 7 40.86 -14.77 -12.94
CA LYS A 7 40.28 -13.41 -12.94
C LYS A 7 40.23 -12.82 -14.35
N ASN A 8 41.26 -13.03 -15.16
CA ASN A 8 41.31 -12.56 -16.56
C ASN A 8 40.35 -13.32 -17.48
N ILE A 9 40.19 -14.63 -17.31
CA ILE A 9 39.16 -15.41 -18.03
C ILE A 9 37.76 -14.90 -17.65
N LEU A 10 37.47 -14.74 -16.35
CA LEU A 10 36.18 -14.26 -15.87
C LEU A 10 35.83 -12.85 -16.40
N LYS A 11 36.79 -11.91 -16.37
CA LYS A 11 36.64 -10.58 -17.01
C LYS A 11 36.30 -10.69 -18.50
N SER A 12 36.98 -11.57 -19.24
CA SER A 12 36.73 -11.80 -20.67
C SER A 12 35.32 -12.38 -20.93
N VAL A 13 34.84 -13.28 -20.07
CA VAL A 13 33.47 -13.84 -20.16
C VAL A 13 32.43 -12.77 -19.84
N LEU A 14 32.58 -12.00 -18.77
CA LEU A 14 31.63 -10.94 -18.41
C LEU A 14 31.56 -9.85 -19.49
N ASN A 15 32.69 -9.41 -20.06
CA ASN A 15 32.73 -8.46 -21.18
C ASN A 15 32.18 -9.03 -22.52
N LYS A 16 32.03 -10.35 -22.64
CA LYS A 16 31.27 -10.98 -23.74
C LYS A 16 29.76 -10.95 -23.48
N LYS A 17 29.33 -11.13 -22.22
CA LYS A 17 27.91 -11.13 -21.81
C LYS A 17 27.32 -9.72 -21.70
N ASP A 18 28.08 -8.75 -21.20
CA ASP A 18 27.68 -7.35 -21.05
C ASP A 18 28.77 -6.41 -21.56
N LYS A 19 28.47 -5.69 -22.65
CA LYS A 19 29.41 -4.73 -23.28
C LYS A 19 29.66 -3.47 -22.45
N LEU A 20 28.84 -3.22 -21.43
CA LEU A 20 29.03 -2.09 -20.53
C LEU A 20 29.95 -2.41 -19.35
N PHE A 21 30.40 -3.66 -19.18
CA PHE A 21 31.32 -4.10 -18.13
C PHE A 21 32.59 -3.22 -18.01
N LEU A 22 32.96 -2.88 -16.78
CA LEU A 22 34.24 -2.25 -16.41
C LEU A 22 35.11 -3.21 -15.59
N GLU A 23 34.70 -3.49 -14.36
CA GLU A 23 35.49 -4.22 -13.38
C GLU A 23 34.63 -4.98 -12.38
N ILE A 24 35.18 -6.08 -11.85
CA ILE A 24 34.53 -6.92 -10.84
C ILE A 24 34.82 -6.33 -9.47
N ILE A 25 33.76 -6.02 -8.73
CA ILE A 25 33.78 -5.49 -7.36
C ILE A 25 33.80 -6.66 -6.35
N PHE A 26 32.90 -7.62 -6.53
CA PHE A 26 32.76 -8.77 -5.63
C PHE A 26 32.43 -10.06 -6.40
N SER A 27 32.73 -11.21 -5.83
CA SER A 27 32.38 -12.53 -6.37
C SER A 27 32.11 -13.53 -5.26
N ALA A 28 31.03 -14.31 -5.42
CA ALA A 28 30.64 -15.42 -4.55
C ALA A 28 30.71 -16.74 -5.33
N GLU A 29 31.11 -17.82 -4.65
CA GLU A 29 31.29 -19.14 -5.29
C GLU A 29 29.96 -19.83 -5.60
N TYR A 30 28.97 -19.59 -4.74
CA TYR A 30 27.63 -20.16 -4.85
C TYR A 30 26.58 -19.25 -4.20
N CYS A 31 25.53 -18.97 -4.97
CA CYS A 31 24.30 -18.37 -4.49
C CYS A 31 23.09 -19.09 -5.10
N ALA A 32 21.92 -18.87 -4.50
CA ALA A 32 20.61 -19.25 -5.04
C ALA A 32 19.67 -18.05 -5.01
N ILE A 33 18.94 -17.81 -6.11
CA ILE A 33 18.01 -16.67 -6.23
C ILE A 33 16.57 -17.15 -5.93
N TYR A 34 15.82 -16.33 -5.21
CA TYR A 34 14.43 -16.54 -4.86
C TYR A 34 13.61 -15.27 -5.14
N ASN A 35 12.35 -15.44 -5.53
CA ASN A 35 11.39 -14.34 -5.64
C ASN A 35 10.29 -14.50 -4.59
N PHE A 36 9.84 -13.42 -3.97
CA PHE A 36 8.68 -13.46 -3.08
C PHE A 36 7.38 -13.26 -3.86
N LYS A 37 6.47 -14.24 -3.80
CA LYS A 37 5.14 -14.18 -4.42
C LYS A 37 4.13 -14.95 -3.59
N ASN A 38 2.88 -14.51 -3.59
CA ASN A 38 1.77 -15.18 -2.89
C ASN A 38 2.08 -15.47 -1.40
N ASP A 39 2.74 -14.51 -0.73
CA ASP A 39 3.21 -14.59 0.65
C ASP A 39 4.19 -15.76 0.93
N LYS A 40 4.93 -16.20 -0.10
CA LYS A 40 5.95 -17.26 -0.03
C LYS A 40 7.18 -16.94 -0.87
N TRP A 41 8.31 -17.55 -0.51
CA TRP A 41 9.51 -17.57 -1.34
C TRP A 41 9.42 -18.69 -2.38
N GLU A 42 9.60 -18.34 -3.65
CA GLU A 42 9.66 -19.26 -4.78
C GLU A 42 11.11 -19.32 -5.32
N ASP A 43 11.69 -20.52 -5.38
CA ASP A 43 12.97 -20.77 -6.09
C ASP A 43 12.80 -20.45 -7.58
N VAL A 44 13.65 -19.58 -8.14
CA VAL A 44 13.60 -19.23 -9.57
C VAL A 44 14.42 -20.18 -10.45
N ASN A 45 14.91 -21.29 -9.88
CA ASN A 45 15.74 -22.31 -10.51
C ASN A 45 17.07 -21.73 -11.06
N VAL A 46 17.64 -20.79 -10.31
CA VAL A 46 18.91 -20.12 -10.63
C VAL A 46 19.86 -20.21 -9.46
N GLU A 47 20.87 -21.06 -9.61
CA GLU A 47 21.88 -21.33 -8.60
C GLU A 47 23.26 -21.42 -9.24
N GLY A 48 24.27 -20.82 -8.63
CA GLY A 48 25.64 -20.77 -9.18
C GLY A 48 26.45 -19.57 -8.69
N SER A 49 27.55 -19.26 -9.37
CA SER A 49 28.45 -18.17 -8.93
C SER A 49 27.92 -16.80 -9.32
N LEU A 50 27.97 -15.87 -8.37
CA LEU A 50 27.48 -14.49 -8.48
C LEU A 50 28.67 -13.53 -8.56
N HIS A 51 28.56 -12.54 -9.44
CA HIS A 51 29.59 -11.52 -9.64
C HIS A 51 28.94 -10.13 -9.68
N LEU A 52 29.35 -9.27 -8.76
CA LEU A 52 28.99 -7.85 -8.74
C LEU A 52 30.07 -7.07 -9.47
N TYR A 53 29.68 -6.21 -10.41
CA TYR A 53 30.62 -5.49 -11.28
C TYR A 53 30.10 -4.09 -11.65
N GLN A 54 31.02 -3.18 -11.97
CA GLN A 54 30.71 -1.82 -12.42
C GLN A 54 30.46 -1.75 -13.93
N ARG A 55 29.64 -0.79 -14.38
CA ARG A 55 29.27 -0.55 -15.78
C ARG A 55 29.56 0.89 -16.23
N LYS A 56 29.79 1.08 -17.53
CA LYS A 56 30.05 2.38 -18.20
C LYS A 56 28.78 3.24 -18.39
N SER A 57 27.81 3.19 -17.48
CA SER A 57 26.46 3.75 -17.67
C SER A 57 25.88 4.35 -16.39
N ASN A 58 24.83 5.15 -16.50
CA ASN A 58 24.10 5.74 -15.38
C ASN A 58 23.53 4.67 -14.42
N LEU A 59 23.25 3.46 -14.93
CA LEU A 59 23.10 2.24 -14.10
C LEU A 59 24.49 1.71 -13.75
N GLN A 60 25.07 2.23 -12.68
CA GLN A 60 26.51 2.13 -12.43
C GLN A 60 27.02 0.72 -12.10
N LYS A 61 26.22 -0.15 -11.47
CA LYS A 61 26.67 -1.46 -10.95
C LYS A 61 25.60 -2.55 -11.19
N ALA A 62 26.02 -3.80 -11.46
CA ALA A 62 25.12 -4.91 -11.75
C ALA A 62 25.63 -6.27 -11.24
N LEU A 63 24.71 -7.21 -11.08
CA LEU A 63 24.92 -8.58 -10.63
C LEU A 63 24.74 -9.55 -11.80
N TYR A 64 25.73 -10.39 -12.06
CA TYR A 64 25.62 -11.51 -12.98
C TYR A 64 25.70 -12.83 -12.21
N VAL A 65 24.74 -13.72 -12.41
CA VAL A 65 24.75 -15.08 -11.85
C VAL A 65 24.89 -16.08 -12.98
N PHE A 66 26.01 -16.81 -13.00
CA PHE A 66 26.24 -17.92 -13.92
C PHE A 66 25.45 -19.13 -13.43
N ASN A 67 24.37 -19.48 -14.13
CA ASN A 67 23.45 -20.50 -13.68
C ASN A 67 24.02 -21.91 -13.96
N ARG A 68 24.16 -22.72 -12.91
CA ARG A 68 24.60 -24.12 -12.98
C ARG A 68 23.43 -25.10 -12.99
N LYS A 69 22.23 -24.66 -12.56
CA LYS A 69 21.01 -25.47 -12.43
C LYS A 69 20.11 -25.39 -13.67
N GLY A 70 20.09 -24.24 -14.34
CA GLY A 70 19.32 -23.98 -15.56
C GLY A 70 20.18 -23.50 -16.74
N ARG A 71 19.59 -23.43 -17.94
CA ARG A 71 20.28 -23.01 -19.18
C ARG A 71 20.52 -21.49 -19.30
N ASN A 72 19.86 -20.70 -18.46
CA ASN A 72 19.85 -19.24 -18.55
C ASN A 72 20.53 -18.63 -17.32
N ASP A 73 21.63 -17.92 -17.58
CA ASP A 73 22.21 -16.96 -16.63
C ASP A 73 21.25 -15.81 -16.35
N ILE A 74 21.43 -15.12 -15.21
CA ILE A 74 20.66 -13.92 -14.87
C ILE A 74 21.58 -12.70 -14.72
N LEU A 75 21.13 -11.57 -15.28
CA LEU A 75 21.64 -10.23 -15.03
C LEU A 75 20.59 -9.45 -14.22
N LEU A 76 20.95 -8.99 -13.02
CA LEU A 76 20.14 -8.06 -12.22
C LEU A 76 20.88 -6.71 -12.16
N ASN A 77 20.17 -5.61 -12.40
CA ASN A 77 20.73 -4.28 -12.14
C ASN A 77 20.54 -3.96 -10.64
N ILE A 78 21.53 -3.31 -10.02
CA ILE A 78 21.32 -2.66 -8.72
C ILE A 78 20.97 -1.21 -9.01
N GLU A 79 19.73 -0.83 -8.78
CA GLU A 79 19.29 0.56 -8.92
C GLU A 79 19.68 1.38 -7.68
N ASN A 80 20.09 2.63 -7.90
CA ASN A 80 20.46 3.54 -6.81
C ASN A 80 19.24 3.77 -5.92
N GLY A 81 19.28 3.30 -4.67
CA GLY A 81 18.19 3.46 -3.70
C GLY A 81 17.36 2.21 -3.40
N CYS A 82 17.71 1.05 -3.97
CA CYS A 82 17.20 -0.24 -3.49
C CYS A 82 17.53 -0.45 -2.00
N SER A 83 16.52 -0.69 -1.17
CA SER A 83 16.73 -1.08 0.23
C SER A 83 16.97 -2.59 0.33
N TYR A 84 17.90 -3.01 1.19
CA TYR A 84 18.18 -4.42 1.44
C TYR A 84 18.36 -4.70 2.93
N CYS A 85 18.16 -5.96 3.32
CA CYS A 85 18.53 -6.47 4.63
C CYS A 85 19.26 -7.81 4.50
N LEU A 86 20.14 -8.09 5.47
CA LEU A 86 20.83 -9.36 5.63
C LEU A 86 20.17 -10.11 6.79
N GLN A 87 19.75 -11.35 6.55
CA GLN A 87 19.27 -12.29 7.55
C GLN A 87 20.09 -13.57 7.41
N ASP A 88 21.00 -13.80 8.34
CA ASP A 88 22.03 -14.87 8.28
C ASP A 88 22.81 -14.84 6.95
N SER A 89 22.66 -15.87 6.10
CA SER A 89 23.27 -15.95 4.76
C SER A 89 22.33 -15.51 3.62
N PHE A 90 21.18 -14.91 3.96
CA PHE A 90 20.14 -14.52 3.01
C PHE A 90 20.05 -13.00 2.88
N VAL A 91 20.29 -12.47 1.69
CA VAL A 91 20.21 -11.04 1.39
C VAL A 91 18.91 -10.77 0.66
N ILE A 92 18.02 -9.99 1.28
CA ILE A 92 16.72 -9.63 0.71
C ILE A 92 16.83 -8.21 0.15
N PHE A 93 16.63 -8.09 -1.16
CA PHE A 93 16.43 -6.82 -1.84
C PHE A 93 14.94 -6.50 -1.94
N LYS A 94 14.61 -5.23 -1.77
CA LYS A 94 13.31 -4.65 -2.08
C LYS A 94 13.50 -3.57 -3.14
N ASP A 95 12.93 -3.84 -4.29
CA ASP A 95 12.91 -2.95 -5.45
C ASP A 95 11.86 -1.84 -5.30
N TYR A 96 11.97 -0.78 -6.09
CA TYR A 96 11.03 0.34 -6.19
C TYR A 96 9.59 -0.11 -6.47
N HIS A 97 9.40 -1.22 -7.18
CA HIS A 97 8.10 -1.81 -7.44
C HIS A 97 7.55 -2.65 -6.27
N TYR A 98 8.19 -2.64 -5.09
CA TYR A 98 7.87 -3.44 -3.91
C TYR A 98 7.95 -4.97 -4.14
N ASN A 99 8.68 -5.38 -5.19
CA ASN A 99 9.07 -6.79 -5.37
C ASN A 99 10.22 -7.11 -4.42
N PHE A 100 10.18 -8.30 -3.81
CA PHE A 100 11.28 -8.79 -2.99
C PHE A 100 12.03 -9.91 -3.71
N THR A 101 13.34 -9.75 -3.81
CA THR A 101 14.28 -10.72 -4.41
C THR A 101 15.26 -11.15 -3.34
N GLY A 102 15.33 -12.45 -3.07
CA GLY A 102 16.22 -13.04 -2.09
C GLY A 102 17.44 -13.65 -2.78
N ILE A 103 18.62 -13.40 -2.24
CA ILE A 103 19.86 -14.06 -2.65
C ILE A 103 20.41 -14.81 -1.44
N TRP A 104 20.32 -16.13 -1.48
CA TRP A 104 20.99 -16.99 -0.50
C TRP A 104 22.44 -17.20 -0.92
N PHE A 105 23.38 -17.11 0.01
CA PHE A 105 24.80 -17.43 -0.19
C PHE A 105 25.17 -18.69 0.57
N SER A 106 26.06 -19.52 0.01
CA SER A 106 26.52 -20.73 0.71
C SER A 106 27.42 -20.46 1.92
N LYS A 107 27.99 -19.25 2.03
CA LYS A 107 28.84 -18.82 3.14
C LYS A 107 28.34 -17.48 3.67
N ILE A 108 28.23 -17.36 4.99
CA ILE A 108 27.73 -16.14 5.63
C ILE A 108 28.73 -14.98 5.48
N GLU A 109 30.02 -15.28 5.37
CA GLU A 109 31.09 -14.31 5.08
C GLU A 109 30.92 -13.72 3.68
N GLU A 110 30.53 -14.53 2.68
CA GLU A 110 30.23 -14.03 1.33
C GLU A 110 29.01 -13.11 1.34
N ALA A 111 27.96 -13.43 2.10
CA ALA A 111 26.78 -12.57 2.26
C ALA A 111 27.09 -11.23 2.97
N LYS A 112 27.92 -11.27 4.02
CA LYS A 112 28.40 -10.09 4.75
C LYS A 112 29.27 -9.20 3.87
N ASN A 113 30.30 -9.77 3.22
CA ASN A 113 31.19 -9.03 2.31
C ASN A 113 30.42 -8.45 1.13
N PHE A 114 29.44 -9.17 0.59
CA PHE A 114 28.54 -8.66 -0.45
C PHE A 114 27.74 -7.45 0.05
N CYS A 115 27.15 -7.55 1.24
CA CYS A 115 26.43 -6.45 1.87
C CYS A 115 27.34 -5.26 2.17
N GLU A 116 28.59 -5.47 2.58
CA GLU A 116 29.58 -4.42 2.81
C GLU A 116 30.00 -3.72 1.52
N ASN A 117 30.22 -4.46 0.43
CA ASN A 117 30.45 -3.85 -0.88
C ASN A 117 29.25 -2.96 -1.26
N ILE A 118 28.01 -3.41 -1.04
CA ILE A 118 26.81 -2.59 -1.27
C ILE A 118 26.71 -1.40 -0.28
N LYS A 119 27.17 -1.53 0.97
CA LYS A 119 27.27 -0.39 1.92
C LYS A 119 28.30 0.63 1.45
N ILE A 120 29.48 0.20 1.00
CA ILE A 120 30.53 1.08 0.47
C ILE A 120 30.02 1.79 -0.77
N ILE A 121 29.37 1.07 -1.70
CA ILE A 121 28.66 1.65 -2.85
C ILE A 121 27.61 2.71 -2.43
N SER A 122 27.02 2.57 -1.24
CA SER A 122 26.05 3.52 -0.66
C SER A 122 26.71 4.67 0.14
N ASN A 123 27.94 4.49 0.62
CA ASN A 123 28.66 5.39 1.52
C ASN A 123 29.85 6.12 0.88
N GLU A 124 30.28 5.77 -0.34
CA GLU A 124 31.30 6.47 -1.14
C GLU A 124 30.96 7.96 -1.42
N ASN A 125 29.78 8.42 -0.98
CA ASN A 125 29.28 9.80 -1.11
C ASN A 125 29.37 10.64 0.19
N LYS A 126 30.11 10.24 1.23
CA LYS A 126 30.15 10.98 2.52
C LYS A 126 31.48 11.61 2.93
N ILE A 127 31.40 12.89 3.27
CA ILE A 127 32.33 13.62 4.14
C ILE A 127 31.83 13.48 5.61
N SER A 128 32.75 13.55 6.58
CA SER A 128 32.53 13.38 8.03
C SER A 128 31.78 14.58 8.68
N THR A 129 31.31 14.58 9.93
CA THR A 129 31.30 13.64 11.09
C THR A 129 29.83 13.31 11.51
N THR A 130 29.42 12.73 12.64
CA THR A 130 30.04 12.29 13.93
C THR A 130 29.23 11.10 14.51
N ASP A 131 29.65 10.56 15.65
CA ASP A 131 29.05 9.41 16.35
C ASP A 131 27.59 9.56 16.85
N SER A 132 26.78 8.53 16.63
CA SER A 132 25.86 7.98 17.64
C SER A 132 25.40 6.58 17.22
N GLU A 133 25.59 5.60 18.11
CA GLU A 133 25.33 4.18 17.84
C GLU A 133 23.83 3.90 17.56
N CYS A 134 23.53 3.30 16.41
CA CYS A 134 22.24 2.63 16.20
C CYS A 134 22.37 1.14 16.57
N LYS A 135 22.13 0.82 17.84
CA LYS A 135 21.93 -0.56 18.30
C LYS A 135 20.53 -1.02 17.90
N LEU A 136 20.45 -2.08 17.08
CA LEU A 136 19.20 -2.78 16.80
C LEU A 136 19.10 -4.00 17.71
N TYR A 137 17.94 -4.15 18.37
CA TYR A 137 17.68 -5.17 19.37
C TYR A 137 17.16 -6.44 18.68
N CYS A 138 17.89 -7.55 18.78
CA CYS A 138 17.36 -8.88 18.47
C CYS A 138 16.82 -9.49 19.78
N PRO A 139 15.57 -9.96 19.83
CA PRO A 139 15.18 -10.95 20.81
C PRO A 139 15.94 -12.25 20.51
N ASP A 140 16.67 -12.76 21.49
CA ASP A 140 17.36 -14.05 21.39
C ASP A 140 16.36 -15.23 21.27
N ASP A 141 16.91 -16.42 20.99
CA ASP A 141 16.23 -17.73 20.91
C ASP A 141 15.41 -18.07 19.65
N VAL A 142 16.09 -18.23 18.51
CA VAL A 142 15.94 -19.46 17.71
C VAL A 142 17.32 -19.93 17.20
N SER A 143 17.92 -20.90 17.88
CA SER A 143 19.12 -21.58 17.38
C SER A 143 18.74 -22.74 16.44
N ILE A 144 19.20 -22.69 15.18
CA ILE A 144 19.13 -23.84 14.26
C ILE A 144 20.56 -24.32 14.03
N ARG A 145 20.86 -25.51 14.57
CA ARG A 145 22.17 -26.16 14.45
C ARG A 145 22.46 -26.61 13.03
N ASP A 146 23.75 -26.71 12.73
CA ASP A 146 24.31 -27.20 11.49
C ASP A 146 23.65 -28.50 11.02
N ASN A 147 23.25 -28.56 9.74
CA ASN A 147 23.31 -29.78 8.95
C ASN A 147 23.23 -29.49 7.44
N HIS A 148 24.03 -30.23 6.67
CA HIS A 148 24.14 -30.09 5.22
C HIS A 148 22.93 -30.68 4.46
N SER A 149 21.79 -29.98 4.49
CA SER A 149 20.73 -29.99 3.46
C SER A 149 19.60 -29.04 3.86
N PHE A 150 19.56 -27.85 3.26
CA PHE A 150 18.47 -26.90 3.46
C PHE A 150 17.19 -27.36 2.74
N ASN A 151 16.37 -28.14 3.44
CA ASN A 151 15.07 -28.59 2.94
C ASN A 151 14.02 -27.45 2.97
N SER A 152 13.03 -27.52 2.09
CA SER A 152 11.99 -26.50 1.88
C SER A 152 11.05 -26.22 3.06
N GLU A 153 11.21 -26.94 4.17
CA GLU A 153 10.38 -26.81 5.37
C GLU A 153 10.92 -25.72 6.32
N THR A 154 12.24 -25.53 6.43
CA THR A 154 12.82 -24.43 7.24
C THR A 154 12.58 -23.04 6.63
N PHE A 155 12.13 -22.95 5.38
CA PHE A 155 11.71 -21.68 4.78
C PHE A 155 10.32 -21.21 5.26
N GLN A 156 9.49 -22.09 5.84
CA GLN A 156 8.13 -21.74 6.26
C GLN A 156 8.06 -21.03 7.62
N SER A 157 9.15 -21.01 8.40
CA SER A 157 9.23 -20.29 9.69
C SER A 157 9.63 -18.82 9.54
N ILE A 158 10.07 -18.36 8.35
CA ILE A 158 10.32 -16.94 8.07
C ILE A 158 8.99 -16.24 7.81
N SER A 159 8.22 -16.00 8.88
CA SER A 159 7.05 -15.12 8.83
C SER A 159 7.48 -13.68 8.54
N CYS A 160 6.68 -12.96 7.75
CA CYS A 160 6.84 -11.52 7.54
C CYS A 160 6.77 -10.71 8.85
N ASP A 161 6.26 -11.29 9.95
CA ASP A 161 6.21 -10.67 11.27
C ASP A 161 7.61 -10.35 11.85
N ASN A 162 8.69 -10.93 11.31
CA ASN A 162 10.06 -10.71 11.80
C ASN A 162 10.94 -9.83 10.90
N ILE A 163 10.45 -9.36 9.73
CA ILE A 163 11.20 -8.45 8.85
C ILE A 163 10.66 -7.03 9.00
N TYR A 164 10.95 -6.42 10.14
CA TYR A 164 10.73 -4.98 10.34
C TYR A 164 11.89 -4.18 9.75
N PHE A 165 11.65 -3.55 8.59
CA PHE A 165 12.34 -2.31 8.28
C PHE A 165 11.78 -1.23 9.20
N ASP A 166 12.62 -0.69 10.08
CA ASP A 166 12.19 0.29 11.08
C ASP A 166 11.85 1.65 10.43
N GLU A 167 10.56 1.87 10.13
CA GLU A 167 10.03 3.14 9.62
C GLU A 167 9.76 4.18 10.74
N SER A 168 10.13 3.91 12.01
CA SER A 168 9.79 4.76 13.16
C SER A 168 10.50 6.13 13.19
N ASN A 169 11.55 6.33 12.39
CA ASN A 169 12.29 7.60 12.30
C ASN A 169 11.92 8.49 11.10
N SER A 170 10.68 8.40 10.59
CA SER A 170 10.18 9.22 9.48
C SER A 170 9.99 10.73 9.77
N SER A 171 10.50 11.24 10.90
CA SER A 171 10.53 12.68 11.24
C SER A 171 11.63 13.01 12.26
N LYS A 172 12.70 13.65 11.76
CA LYS A 172 13.86 14.19 12.51
C LYS A 172 14.90 13.19 13.04
N ASN A 173 15.69 12.65 12.12
CA ASN A 173 17.15 12.89 12.14
C ASN A 173 17.74 12.80 10.72
N PHE A 174 17.34 13.75 9.86
CA PHE A 174 18.07 14.05 8.63
C PHE A 174 19.25 14.98 8.97
N CYS A 175 20.34 14.41 9.50
CA CYS A 175 21.63 15.09 9.53
C CYS A 175 22.28 14.98 8.15
N ILE A 176 21.88 15.87 7.24
CA ILE A 176 22.57 16.08 5.97
C ILE A 176 23.66 17.13 6.20
N TYR A 177 24.92 16.69 6.18
CA TYR A 177 26.03 17.50 5.69
C TYR A 177 26.50 16.88 4.36
N GLU A 178 25.71 17.13 3.31
CA GLU A 178 26.06 16.94 1.91
C GLU A 178 25.55 18.16 1.15
N ASN A 179 26.25 18.56 0.09
CA ASN A 179 26.07 19.86 -0.57
C ASN A 179 24.62 20.10 -1.02
N SER A 180 24.13 21.31 -0.76
CA SER A 180 22.72 21.70 -0.85
C SER A 180 22.20 21.98 -2.28
N SER A 181 23.01 21.76 -3.32
CA SER A 181 22.59 21.83 -4.73
C SER A 181 21.88 20.55 -5.19
N ASP A 182 22.59 19.43 -5.20
CA ASP A 182 22.24 18.29 -6.08
C ASP A 182 21.00 17.51 -5.61
N LYS A 183 20.72 17.52 -4.29
CA LYS A 183 19.49 16.93 -3.73
C LYS A 183 18.24 17.75 -4.06
N ASN A 184 18.37 19.05 -4.27
CA ASN A 184 17.28 19.84 -4.82
C ASN A 184 17.11 19.45 -6.29
N ASP A 185 18.16 19.50 -7.11
CA ASP A 185 18.08 19.25 -8.55
C ASP A 185 17.44 17.90 -8.94
N VAL A 186 17.76 16.79 -8.25
CA VAL A 186 17.15 15.47 -8.56
C VAL A 186 15.68 15.43 -8.13
N LEU A 187 15.35 15.86 -6.91
CA LEU A 187 13.98 15.89 -6.41
C LEU A 187 13.11 16.90 -7.19
N GLU A 188 13.72 17.99 -7.65
CA GLU A 188 13.13 19.03 -8.49
C GLU A 188 12.94 18.54 -9.93
N SER A 189 13.86 17.72 -10.46
CA SER A 189 13.68 17.00 -11.73
C SER A 189 12.53 15.99 -11.67
N GLU A 190 12.44 15.18 -10.61
CA GLU A 190 11.30 14.26 -10.41
C GLU A 190 9.98 15.03 -10.24
N LYS A 191 9.97 16.09 -9.43
CA LYS A 191 8.81 17.00 -9.30
C LYS A 191 8.45 17.64 -10.64
N ALA A 192 9.42 18.04 -11.45
CA ALA A 192 9.22 18.66 -12.76
C ALA A 192 8.68 17.65 -13.79
N GLN A 193 9.16 16.41 -13.78
CA GLN A 193 8.61 15.32 -14.61
C GLN A 193 7.17 14.98 -14.20
N LEU A 194 6.91 14.85 -12.90
CA LEU A 194 5.58 14.59 -12.36
C LEU A 194 4.61 15.76 -12.64
N ALA A 195 5.07 17.00 -12.49
CA ALA A 195 4.32 18.21 -12.82
C ALA A 195 4.06 18.33 -14.33
N LYS A 196 5.04 17.99 -15.18
CA LYS A 196 4.86 17.92 -16.64
C LYS A 196 3.79 16.88 -17.00
N LEU A 197 3.87 15.68 -16.42
CA LEU A 197 2.87 14.62 -16.61
C LEU A 197 1.48 15.06 -16.15
N TYR A 198 1.34 15.69 -14.97
CA TYR A 198 0.05 16.22 -14.51
C TYR A 198 -0.46 17.38 -15.37
N ASN A 199 0.42 18.25 -15.90
CA ASN A 199 0.04 19.30 -16.83
C ASN A 199 -0.40 18.74 -18.20
N GLU A 200 0.22 17.66 -18.68
CA GLU A 200 -0.21 16.95 -19.89
C GLU A 200 -1.54 16.22 -19.69
N ILE A 201 -1.74 15.55 -18.55
CA ILE A 201 -2.99 14.88 -18.20
C ILE A 201 -4.11 15.91 -18.01
N GLY A 202 -3.85 17.01 -17.31
CA GLY A 202 -4.82 18.09 -17.06
C GLY A 202 -5.33 18.78 -18.33
N LYS A 203 -4.53 18.77 -19.41
CA LYS A 203 -4.94 19.26 -20.75
C LYS A 203 -5.87 18.30 -21.51
N ARG A 204 -5.99 17.03 -21.08
CA ARG A 204 -6.84 16.05 -21.78
C ARG A 204 -8.31 16.23 -21.39
N LYS A 205 -9.19 16.23 -22.40
CA LYS A 205 -10.66 16.29 -22.21
C LYS A 205 -11.20 15.09 -21.42
N LEU A 206 -10.53 13.95 -21.54
CA LEU A 206 -10.75 12.71 -20.80
C LEU A 206 -9.48 12.42 -19.97
N HIS A 207 -9.61 11.82 -18.79
CA HIS A 207 -8.55 11.48 -17.81
C HIS A 207 -8.03 12.65 -16.95
N SER A 208 -8.67 13.82 -17.01
CA SER A 208 -8.27 14.99 -16.20
C SER A 208 -9.11 15.20 -14.94
N LYS A 209 -10.27 14.56 -14.75
CA LYS A 209 -11.15 14.85 -13.60
C LYS A 209 -10.50 14.52 -12.26
N LEU A 210 -9.87 13.35 -12.11
CA LEU A 210 -9.13 12.99 -10.90
C LEU A 210 -7.95 13.95 -10.66
N TYR A 211 -7.22 14.32 -11.70
CA TYR A 211 -6.04 15.17 -11.57
C TYR A 211 -6.37 16.66 -11.44
N ASN A 212 -7.53 17.12 -11.92
CA ASN A 212 -8.08 18.44 -11.60
C ASN A 212 -8.34 18.58 -10.09
N THR A 213 -8.54 17.48 -9.35
CA THR A 213 -8.65 17.51 -7.88
C THR A 213 -7.32 17.81 -7.18
N THR A 214 -6.16 17.69 -7.85
CA THR A 214 -4.84 18.06 -7.27
C THR A 214 -4.75 19.54 -6.89
N LYS A 215 -5.57 20.39 -7.52
CA LYS A 215 -5.74 21.80 -7.14
C LYS A 215 -6.36 21.99 -5.75
N ASN A 216 -7.02 20.96 -5.22
CA ASN A 216 -7.55 20.94 -3.86
C ASN A 216 -6.54 20.22 -2.93
N GLU A 217 -5.88 21.00 -2.08
CA GLU A 217 -4.87 20.50 -1.14
C GLU A 217 -5.39 19.44 -0.16
N VAL A 218 -6.69 19.31 0.05
CA VAL A 218 -7.29 18.34 0.99
C VAL A 218 -7.40 16.94 0.38
N VAL A 219 -7.39 16.81 -0.95
CA VAL A 219 -7.57 15.54 -1.65
C VAL A 219 -6.28 14.71 -1.69
N SER A 220 -6.40 13.38 -1.61
CA SER A 220 -5.28 12.45 -1.75
C SER A 220 -5.46 11.55 -2.98
N VAL A 221 -4.82 11.92 -4.10
CA VAL A 221 -4.82 11.11 -5.34
C VAL A 221 -4.29 9.70 -5.08
N SER A 222 -3.18 9.57 -4.34
CA SER A 222 -2.57 8.27 -4.02
C SER A 222 -3.45 7.36 -3.15
N ALA A 223 -4.32 7.93 -2.30
CA ALA A 223 -5.31 7.16 -1.55
C ALA A 223 -6.57 6.87 -2.36
N SER A 224 -6.95 7.75 -3.30
CA SER A 224 -8.15 7.65 -4.15
C SER A 224 -8.06 6.56 -5.23
N SER A 225 -6.84 6.20 -5.62
CA SER A 225 -6.57 5.15 -6.63
C SER A 225 -5.92 3.89 -6.01
N ARG A 226 -6.16 3.64 -4.72
CA ARG A 226 -5.62 2.45 -4.02
C ARG A 226 -6.17 1.14 -4.58
N TRP A 227 -7.39 1.17 -5.11
CA TRP A 227 -8.02 0.05 -5.82
C TRP A 227 -7.21 -0.44 -7.04
N LEU A 228 -6.45 0.42 -7.74
CA LEU A 228 -5.55 0.00 -8.83
C LEU A 228 -4.33 -0.79 -8.32
N LYS A 229 -3.81 -0.44 -7.13
CA LYS A 229 -2.57 -1.05 -6.60
C LYS A 229 -2.80 -2.29 -5.73
N ARG A 230 -3.97 -2.42 -5.11
CA ARG A 230 -4.27 -3.50 -4.13
C ARG A 230 -5.66 -4.13 -4.30
N GLY A 231 -6.39 -3.81 -5.36
CA GLY A 231 -7.69 -4.40 -5.66
C GLY A 231 -7.56 -5.68 -6.49
N ASN A 232 -8.28 -6.74 -6.11
CA ASN A 232 -8.43 -7.94 -6.94
C ASN A 232 -9.52 -7.71 -7.99
N ILE A 233 -9.13 -7.08 -9.11
CA ILE A 233 -10.03 -6.57 -10.15
C ILE A 233 -9.60 -7.14 -11.50
N ARG A 234 -10.56 -7.55 -12.34
CA ARG A 234 -10.27 -8.03 -13.70
C ARG A 234 -9.94 -6.83 -14.60
N PRO A 235 -9.00 -6.93 -15.57
CA PRO A 235 -8.61 -5.81 -16.44
C PRO A 235 -9.78 -5.09 -17.14
N ARG A 236 -10.81 -5.81 -17.56
CA ARG A 236 -12.04 -5.20 -18.13
C ARG A 236 -12.77 -4.29 -17.14
N ASN A 237 -12.85 -4.69 -15.87
CA ASN A 237 -13.48 -3.89 -14.82
C ASN A 237 -12.59 -2.71 -14.42
N GLU A 238 -11.26 -2.91 -14.43
CA GLU A 238 -10.28 -1.85 -14.14
C GLU A 238 -10.44 -0.68 -15.11
N ALA A 239 -10.50 -0.95 -16.42
CA ALA A 239 -10.77 0.07 -17.45
C ALA A 239 -12.10 0.81 -17.20
N VAL A 240 -13.18 0.07 -16.88
CA VAL A 240 -14.49 0.67 -16.54
C VAL A 240 -14.40 1.56 -15.30
N PHE A 241 -13.71 1.11 -14.25
CA PHE A 241 -13.55 1.87 -13.01
C PHE A 241 -12.69 3.13 -13.22
N CYS A 242 -11.68 3.09 -14.10
CA CYS A 242 -10.95 4.28 -14.55
C CYS A 242 -11.87 5.28 -15.27
N TYR A 243 -12.79 4.81 -16.13
CA TYR A 243 -13.78 5.70 -16.76
C TYR A 243 -14.78 6.27 -15.74
N ILE A 244 -15.15 5.53 -14.70
CA ILE A 244 -16.03 6.02 -13.63
C ILE A 244 -15.31 7.06 -12.75
N GLN A 245 -14.12 6.73 -12.24
CA GLN A 245 -13.31 7.63 -11.41
C GLN A 245 -13.00 8.96 -12.11
N ASP A 246 -12.91 8.97 -13.45
CA ASP A 246 -12.73 10.20 -14.22
C ASP A 246 -14.02 10.75 -14.87
N ARG A 247 -15.19 10.22 -14.51
CA ARG A 247 -16.53 10.58 -15.03
C ARG A 247 -16.73 10.48 -16.55
N ASN A 248 -15.84 9.77 -17.25
CA ASN A 248 -15.84 9.58 -18.71
C ASN A 248 -16.73 8.43 -19.19
N VAL A 249 -17.66 7.95 -18.37
CA VAL A 249 -18.53 6.79 -18.65
C VAL A 249 -19.29 6.90 -19.98
N PHE A 250 -19.64 8.13 -20.40
CA PHE A 250 -20.40 8.38 -21.63
C PHE A 250 -19.55 8.91 -22.78
N TRP A 251 -18.22 9.00 -22.64
CA TRP A 251 -17.26 9.38 -23.71
C TRP A 251 -17.55 10.75 -24.36
N GLY A 252 -18.34 11.61 -23.71
CA GLY A 252 -18.83 12.87 -24.29
C GLY A 252 -19.93 12.70 -25.34
N ALA A 253 -20.62 11.56 -25.38
CA ALA A 253 -21.78 11.35 -26.23
C ALA A 253 -22.96 12.23 -25.78
N ASP A 254 -23.41 13.11 -26.68
CA ASP A 254 -24.59 13.91 -26.47
C ASP A 254 -25.85 13.04 -26.51
N GLY A 255 -26.66 13.14 -25.46
CA GLY A 255 -27.89 12.36 -25.34
C GLY A 255 -28.58 12.59 -24.00
N VAL A 256 -29.91 12.51 -24.00
CA VAL A 256 -30.69 12.60 -22.76
C VAL A 256 -30.59 11.31 -21.94
N CYS A 257 -30.67 11.46 -20.62
CA CYS A 257 -30.70 10.35 -19.68
C CYS A 257 -31.89 9.44 -19.97
N GLN A 258 -31.63 8.16 -20.25
CA GLN A 258 -32.65 7.16 -20.61
C GLN A 258 -33.68 6.90 -19.50
N HIS A 259 -33.36 7.22 -18.24
CA HIS A 259 -34.30 7.06 -17.13
C HIS A 259 -35.29 8.24 -17.04
N CYS A 260 -34.81 9.49 -17.08
CA CYS A 260 -35.66 10.67 -16.84
C CYS A 260 -36.10 11.42 -18.10
N GLY A 261 -35.36 11.32 -19.21
CA GLY A 261 -35.59 12.07 -20.47
C GLY A 261 -35.31 13.59 -20.41
N LYS A 262 -35.02 14.15 -19.23
CA LYS A 262 -35.02 15.62 -18.98
C LYS A 262 -33.64 16.30 -18.98
N SER A 263 -32.54 15.55 -18.96
CA SER A 263 -31.19 16.10 -18.79
C SER A 263 -30.15 15.26 -19.51
N GLY A 264 -29.00 15.86 -19.84
CA GLY A 264 -27.88 15.15 -20.46
C GLY A 264 -27.40 13.96 -19.63
N LYS A 265 -27.01 12.87 -20.29
CA LYS A 265 -26.53 11.64 -19.66
C LYS A 265 -25.10 11.84 -19.13
N THR A 266 -24.98 12.41 -17.93
CA THR A 266 -23.71 12.58 -17.21
C THR A 266 -23.68 11.73 -15.94
N VAL A 267 -22.48 11.41 -15.43
CA VAL A 267 -22.34 10.68 -14.15
C VAL A 267 -22.98 11.47 -13.01
N ASP A 268 -22.75 12.78 -12.93
CA ASP A 268 -23.36 13.65 -11.92
C ASP A 268 -24.89 13.70 -12.02
N HIS A 269 -25.46 13.62 -13.23
CA HIS A 269 -26.91 13.51 -13.38
C HIS A 269 -27.43 12.16 -12.87
N LEU A 270 -26.83 11.04 -13.28
CA LEU A 270 -27.28 9.71 -12.85
C LEU A 270 -27.16 9.51 -11.33
N VAL A 271 -26.10 10.05 -10.73
CA VAL A 271 -25.78 9.84 -9.31
C VAL A 271 -26.50 10.80 -8.36
N ILE A 272 -26.84 12.02 -8.81
CA ILE A 272 -27.35 13.11 -7.93
C ILE A 272 -28.66 13.77 -8.44
N ARG A 273 -29.02 13.66 -9.72
CA ARG A 273 -30.11 14.49 -10.31
C ARG A 273 -31.12 13.71 -11.13
N CYS A 274 -31.08 12.38 -11.08
CA CYS A 274 -32.04 11.54 -11.75
C CYS A 274 -33.10 11.09 -10.75
N ASP A 275 -34.27 11.73 -10.77
CA ASP A 275 -35.39 11.50 -9.83
C ASP A 275 -35.74 10.01 -9.65
N LYS A 276 -35.56 9.19 -10.70
CA LYS A 276 -35.85 7.75 -10.70
C LYS A 276 -34.76 6.86 -10.07
N MET A 277 -33.56 7.38 -9.81
CA MET A 277 -32.39 6.62 -9.31
C MET A 277 -31.90 7.12 -7.94
N LEU A 278 -32.33 8.34 -7.56
CA LEU A 278 -31.73 9.16 -6.51
C LEU A 278 -31.73 8.54 -5.10
N GLY A 279 -32.87 7.97 -4.69
CA GLY A 279 -33.01 7.35 -3.36
C GLY A 279 -32.28 6.01 -3.25
N ASP A 280 -32.44 5.15 -4.26
CA ASP A 280 -31.98 3.78 -4.22
C ASP A 280 -30.46 3.67 -4.41
N ASP A 281 -29.85 4.35 -5.39
CA ASP A 281 -28.44 4.12 -5.69
C ASP A 281 -27.49 4.75 -4.67
N TYR A 282 -27.84 5.88 -4.04
CA TYR A 282 -27.07 6.39 -2.90
C TYR A 282 -27.12 5.38 -1.74
N THR A 283 -28.33 4.94 -1.38
CA THR A 283 -28.57 4.01 -0.27
C THR A 283 -27.88 2.66 -0.52
N ARG A 284 -27.89 2.18 -1.77
CA ARG A 284 -27.21 0.96 -2.21
C ARG A 284 -25.68 1.07 -2.12
N ARG A 285 -25.09 2.20 -2.52
CA ARG A 285 -23.64 2.47 -2.33
C ARG A 285 -23.27 2.54 -0.85
N HIS A 286 -24.04 3.29 -0.07
CA HIS A 286 -23.86 3.41 1.38
C HIS A 286 -23.93 2.05 2.09
N ASN A 287 -24.98 1.26 1.82
CA ASN A 287 -25.21 0.00 2.50
C ASN A 287 -24.18 -1.06 2.13
N GLU A 288 -23.65 -1.07 0.90
CA GLU A 288 -22.53 -1.94 0.53
C GLU A 288 -21.24 -1.60 1.30
N VAL A 289 -20.95 -0.32 1.54
CA VAL A 289 -19.81 0.12 2.37
C VAL A 289 -20.02 -0.28 3.83
N VAL A 290 -21.19 0.01 4.41
CA VAL A 290 -21.57 -0.42 5.77
C VAL A 290 -21.43 -1.94 5.92
N ARG A 291 -21.86 -2.71 4.92
CA ARG A 291 -21.78 -4.19 4.90
C ARG A 291 -20.35 -4.71 4.85
N CYS A 292 -19.44 -4.02 4.14
CA CYS A 292 -18.01 -4.34 4.14
C CYS A 292 -17.35 -4.05 5.50
N LEU A 293 -17.64 -2.88 6.08
CA LEU A 293 -17.14 -2.48 7.40
C LEU A 293 -17.66 -3.41 8.50
N HIS A 294 -18.94 -3.74 8.48
CA HIS A 294 -19.57 -4.64 9.44
C HIS A 294 -18.96 -6.05 9.41
N LEU A 295 -18.71 -6.64 8.22
CA LEU A 295 -18.01 -7.92 8.12
C LEU A 295 -16.58 -7.86 8.68
N LEU A 296 -15.83 -6.78 8.41
CA LEU A 296 -14.50 -6.58 8.96
C LEU A 296 -14.52 -6.55 10.50
N LEU A 297 -15.44 -5.77 11.07
CA LEU A 297 -15.58 -5.61 12.53
C LEU A 297 -16.00 -6.91 13.23
N ILE A 298 -16.96 -7.62 12.65
CA ILE A 298 -17.37 -8.97 13.10
C ILE A 298 -16.19 -9.93 13.22
N ASN A 299 -15.36 -9.98 12.17
CA ASN A 299 -14.21 -10.88 12.14
C ASN A 299 -13.15 -10.48 13.18
N ARG A 300 -12.93 -9.17 13.38
CA ARG A 300 -12.01 -8.65 14.41
C ARG A 300 -12.46 -9.04 15.82
N TYR A 301 -13.74 -8.81 16.14
CA TYR A 301 -14.31 -9.08 17.45
C TYR A 301 -14.77 -10.55 17.64
N LYS A 302 -14.29 -11.46 16.77
CA LYS A 302 -14.49 -12.92 16.86
C LYS A 302 -15.96 -13.36 16.91
N PHE A 303 -16.87 -12.60 16.30
CA PHE A 303 -18.27 -13.00 16.16
C PHE A 303 -18.42 -14.18 15.18
N LYS A 304 -19.36 -15.10 15.46
CA LYS A 304 -19.69 -16.22 14.57
C LYS A 304 -20.27 -15.67 13.26
N SER A 305 -19.58 -15.88 12.13
CA SER A 305 -19.98 -15.28 10.85
C SER A 305 -19.43 -16.02 9.62
N SER A 306 -19.91 -15.63 8.44
CA SER A 306 -19.34 -16.05 7.17
C SER A 306 -18.10 -15.21 6.83
N LYS A 307 -16.94 -15.87 6.64
CA LYS A 307 -15.70 -15.20 6.18
C LYS A 307 -15.80 -14.55 4.78
N ARG A 308 -16.89 -14.78 4.03
CA ARG A 308 -17.06 -14.31 2.64
C ARG A 308 -18.13 -13.24 2.54
N ILE A 309 -17.75 -12.09 1.99
CA ILE A 309 -18.66 -10.96 1.75
C ILE A 309 -19.89 -11.32 0.92
N ARG A 310 -19.84 -12.26 -0.03
CA ARG A 310 -21.02 -12.62 -0.86
C ARG A 310 -22.18 -13.23 -0.06
N SER A 311 -21.88 -13.91 1.04
CA SER A 311 -22.84 -14.59 1.93
C SER A 311 -23.05 -13.83 3.24
N HIS A 312 -22.53 -12.59 3.34
CA HIS A 312 -22.61 -11.78 4.55
C HIS A 312 -23.83 -10.85 4.55
N SER A 313 -24.75 -11.10 5.47
CA SER A 313 -25.90 -10.24 5.83
C SER A 313 -25.56 -9.31 6.99
N VAL A 314 -25.97 -8.05 6.92
CA VAL A 314 -25.86 -7.11 8.05
C VAL A 314 -26.83 -7.54 9.15
N GLN A 315 -26.40 -7.44 10.42
CA GLN A 315 -27.22 -7.72 11.59
C GLN A 315 -27.32 -6.43 12.40
N GLU A 316 -28.52 -6.10 12.90
CA GLU A 316 -28.76 -4.81 13.56
C GLU A 316 -28.04 -4.69 14.91
N ILE A 317 -28.01 -5.78 15.69
CA ILE A 317 -27.36 -5.84 17.00
C ILE A 317 -26.61 -7.17 17.12
N LEU A 318 -25.37 -7.09 17.58
CA LEU A 318 -24.50 -8.22 17.88
C LEU A 318 -23.77 -7.94 19.20
N ASP A 319 -23.91 -8.84 20.17
CA ASP A 319 -23.24 -8.73 21.47
C ASP A 319 -22.46 -10.01 21.79
N ASN A 320 -21.23 -9.86 22.29
CA ASN A 320 -20.43 -10.96 22.83
C ASN A 320 -19.54 -10.49 23.99
N GLU A 321 -18.64 -11.35 24.48
CA GLU A 321 -17.73 -11.04 25.58
C GLU A 321 -16.70 -9.93 25.28
N TYR A 322 -16.44 -9.63 23.99
CA TYR A 322 -15.44 -8.64 23.56
C TYR A 322 -16.04 -7.29 23.20
N ALA A 323 -17.20 -7.27 22.55
CA ALA A 323 -17.81 -6.05 22.04
C ALA A 323 -19.32 -6.16 21.88
N GLU A 324 -19.95 -4.99 21.78
CA GLU A 324 -21.28 -4.83 21.19
C GLU A 324 -21.15 -4.04 19.88
N ILE A 325 -21.71 -4.56 18.79
CA ILE A 325 -21.79 -3.88 17.49
C ILE A 325 -23.27 -3.66 17.19
N ARG A 326 -23.66 -2.42 16.88
CA ARG A 326 -25.01 -2.12 16.37
C ARG A 326 -24.93 -1.40 15.02
N VAL A 327 -25.79 -1.74 14.08
CA VAL A 327 -25.83 -1.12 12.74
C VAL A 327 -27.18 -0.47 12.51
N ASP A 328 -27.15 0.82 12.16
CA ASP A 328 -28.33 1.64 11.85
C ASP A 328 -29.44 1.60 12.93
N THR A 329 -29.08 1.34 14.19
CA THR A 329 -29.99 1.32 15.34
C THR A 329 -30.11 2.70 15.98
N ARG A 330 -31.32 3.08 16.41
CA ARG A 330 -31.50 4.25 17.28
C ARG A 330 -31.00 3.94 18.69
N ILE A 331 -30.09 4.76 19.20
CA ILE A 331 -29.69 4.72 20.61
C ILE A 331 -30.76 5.46 21.45
N LYS A 332 -31.18 4.83 22.54
CA LYS A 332 -32.06 5.44 23.54
C LYS A 332 -31.21 6.27 24.50
N ASN A 333 -31.60 7.52 24.65
CA ASN A 333 -30.91 8.58 25.37
C ASN A 333 -31.97 9.33 26.18
N ASP A 334 -31.63 9.80 27.38
CA ASP A 334 -32.55 10.54 28.23
C ASP A 334 -32.72 11.99 27.72
N VAL A 335 -31.68 12.53 27.06
CA VAL A 335 -31.76 13.79 26.32
C VAL A 335 -32.31 13.53 24.91
N LYS A 336 -33.22 14.40 24.44
CA LYS A 336 -33.76 14.36 23.06
C LYS A 336 -32.74 14.80 22.01
N ILE A 337 -31.73 13.96 21.75
CA ILE A 337 -30.76 14.16 20.66
C ILE A 337 -31.41 13.85 19.30
N ARG A 338 -31.34 14.81 18.37
CA ARG A 338 -31.87 14.65 16.99
C ARG A 338 -31.11 13.58 16.17
N ASN A 339 -29.78 13.52 16.35
CA ASN A 339 -28.89 12.62 15.60
C ASN A 339 -28.45 11.43 16.45
N ASN A 340 -29.37 10.53 16.81
CA ASN A 340 -29.10 9.39 17.71
C ASN A 340 -29.04 8.02 17.00
N ARG A 341 -28.86 8.00 15.67
CA ARG A 341 -28.78 6.78 14.84
C ARG A 341 -27.42 6.74 14.13
N PRO A 342 -26.35 6.22 14.78
CA PRO A 342 -25.05 6.01 14.12
C PRO A 342 -25.19 4.95 13.00
N ASP A 343 -24.31 4.99 11.98
CA ASP A 343 -24.39 4.01 10.89
C ASP A 343 -23.83 2.68 11.38
N ILE A 344 -22.71 2.72 12.12
CA ILE A 344 -22.23 1.62 12.97
C ILE A 344 -21.84 2.19 14.34
N PHE A 345 -22.34 1.58 15.41
CA PHE A 345 -21.90 1.75 16.79
C PHE A 345 -21.04 0.53 17.18
N ILE A 346 -19.94 0.77 17.88
CA ILE A 346 -19.09 -0.29 18.44
C ILE A 346 -18.82 0.09 19.89
N LEU A 347 -19.13 -0.77 20.85
CA LEU A 347 -18.62 -0.71 22.23
C LEU A 347 -17.56 -1.80 22.39
N ASP A 348 -16.30 -1.42 22.53
CA ASP A 348 -15.21 -2.32 22.87
C ASP A 348 -15.19 -2.51 24.39
N LYS A 349 -15.65 -3.68 24.86
CA LYS A 349 -15.80 -3.99 26.29
C LYS A 349 -14.45 -4.16 26.99
N LYS A 350 -13.38 -4.47 26.24
CA LYS A 350 -12.01 -4.62 26.79
C LYS A 350 -11.28 -3.29 26.87
N LYS A 351 -11.40 -2.44 25.85
CA LYS A 351 -10.75 -1.11 25.83
C LYS A 351 -11.58 -0.03 26.55
N ASN A 352 -12.79 -0.36 27.00
CA ASN A 352 -13.81 0.58 27.50
C ASN A 352 -13.92 1.84 26.62
N LYS A 353 -14.26 1.61 25.35
CA LYS A 353 -14.29 2.64 24.32
C LYS A 353 -15.46 2.43 23.36
N ILE A 354 -16.20 3.49 23.07
CA ILE A 354 -17.20 3.52 22.01
C ILE A 354 -16.62 4.15 20.75
N THR A 355 -16.89 3.55 19.59
CA THR A 355 -16.59 4.12 18.28
C THR A 355 -17.87 4.27 17.47
N LEU A 356 -18.15 5.49 17.01
CA LEU A 356 -19.28 5.85 16.16
C LEU A 356 -18.80 6.06 14.73
N ILE A 357 -19.17 5.17 13.83
CA ILE A 357 -18.83 5.29 12.40
C ILE A 357 -19.97 6.00 11.67
N LYS A 358 -19.59 6.99 10.86
CA LYS A 358 -20.48 7.71 9.95
C LYS A 358 -20.02 7.55 8.51
N VAL A 359 -20.70 6.72 7.74
CA VAL A 359 -20.40 6.46 6.31
C VAL A 359 -20.99 7.57 5.44
N GLY A 360 -20.26 8.07 4.44
CA GLY A 360 -20.77 9.08 3.50
C GLY A 360 -20.27 8.87 2.08
N ILE A 361 -21.18 8.86 1.11
CA ILE A 361 -20.86 8.72 -0.33
C ILE A 361 -21.30 9.98 -1.08
N THR A 362 -20.37 10.91 -1.29
CA THR A 362 -20.67 12.32 -1.60
C THR A 362 -20.09 12.79 -2.94
N SER A 363 -20.49 13.99 -3.39
CA SER A 363 -19.79 14.69 -4.47
C SER A 363 -18.38 15.04 -4.02
N GLN A 364 -17.50 15.21 -5.01
CA GLN A 364 -16.19 15.82 -4.81
C GLN A 364 -16.30 17.20 -4.15
N ASP A 365 -17.26 18.03 -4.59
CA ASP A 365 -17.41 19.42 -4.16
C ASP A 365 -17.86 19.53 -2.69
N SER A 366 -18.61 18.55 -2.18
CA SER A 366 -19.09 18.50 -0.80
C SER A 366 -18.27 17.60 0.12
N LEU A 367 -17.17 16.97 -0.37
CA LEU A 367 -16.41 15.95 0.35
C LEU A 367 -15.98 16.40 1.76
N GLN A 368 -15.27 17.51 1.85
CA GLN A 368 -14.77 18.08 3.12
C GLN A 368 -15.91 18.59 4.03
N ILE A 369 -16.99 19.11 3.43
CA ILE A 369 -18.17 19.60 4.16
C ILE A 369 -18.86 18.42 4.85
N VAL A 370 -19.14 17.33 4.13
CA VAL A 370 -19.78 16.13 4.66
C VAL A 370 -18.92 15.45 5.74
N GLU A 371 -17.60 15.41 5.57
CA GLU A 371 -16.66 14.90 6.57
C GLU A 371 -16.72 15.71 7.88
N THR A 372 -16.68 17.05 7.78
CA THR A 372 -16.75 17.97 8.92
C THR A 372 -18.13 17.95 9.59
N GLU A 373 -19.21 17.93 8.82
CA GLU A 373 -20.58 17.84 9.34
C GLU A 373 -20.82 16.54 10.09
N LYS A 374 -20.29 15.41 9.63
CA LYS A 374 -20.47 14.10 10.27
C LYS A 374 -19.79 14.00 11.64
N LEU A 375 -18.71 14.74 11.87
CA LEU A 375 -18.15 14.95 13.20
C LEU A 375 -19.13 15.78 14.05
N ARG A 376 -19.32 17.06 13.66
CA ARG A 376 -20.12 18.04 14.42
C ARG A 376 -21.54 17.59 14.78
N LYS A 377 -22.21 16.86 13.87
CA LYS A 377 -23.58 16.37 14.07
C LYS A 377 -23.71 15.31 15.16
N TYR A 378 -22.62 14.64 15.54
CA TYR A 378 -22.60 13.51 16.48
C TYR A 378 -21.84 13.80 17.78
N ASP A 379 -21.17 14.95 17.93
CA ASP A 379 -20.45 15.35 19.14
C ASP A 379 -21.35 15.29 20.40
N LEU A 380 -22.60 15.78 20.31
CA LEU A 380 -23.57 15.70 21.41
C LEU A 380 -23.88 14.24 21.81
N LEU A 381 -24.02 13.34 20.82
CA LEU A 381 -24.29 11.92 21.06
C LEU A 381 -23.07 11.25 21.71
N ALA A 382 -21.86 11.60 21.26
CA ALA A 382 -20.62 11.09 21.83
C ALA A 382 -20.44 11.52 23.29
N ASN A 383 -20.75 12.78 23.62
CA ASN A 383 -20.69 13.28 24.99
C ASN A 383 -21.69 12.56 25.91
N GLU A 384 -22.96 12.40 25.51
CA GLU A 384 -23.96 11.71 26.33
C GLU A 384 -23.61 10.22 26.51
N LEU A 385 -23.16 9.54 25.44
CA LEU A 385 -22.66 8.16 25.53
C LEU A 385 -21.44 8.03 26.46
N GLY A 386 -20.53 9.00 26.45
CA GLY A 386 -19.37 9.00 27.33
C GLY A 386 -19.75 9.10 28.80
N LEU A 387 -20.80 9.86 29.12
CA LEU A 387 -21.38 9.96 30.47
C LEU A 387 -22.12 8.67 30.88
N ILE A 388 -22.98 8.13 30.01
CA ILE A 388 -23.78 6.93 30.29
C ILE A 388 -22.88 5.70 30.51
N TYR A 389 -21.95 5.45 29.60
CA TYR A 389 -21.08 4.26 29.63
C TYR A 389 -19.78 4.48 30.41
N LYS A 390 -19.52 5.71 30.89
CA LYS A 390 -18.28 6.10 31.61
C LYS A 390 -17.02 5.67 30.84
N CYS A 391 -17.00 6.00 29.55
CA CYS A 391 -16.02 5.48 28.58
C CYS A 391 -15.57 6.56 27.59
N SER A 392 -14.46 6.33 26.90
CA SER A 392 -14.04 7.23 25.82
C SER A 392 -14.89 7.01 24.57
N VAL A 393 -15.37 8.07 23.93
CA VAL A 393 -16.19 7.98 22.71
C VAL A 393 -15.49 8.66 21.54
N GLU A 394 -15.43 7.95 20.42
CA GLU A 394 -14.70 8.36 19.23
C GLU A 394 -15.62 8.40 18.00
N ILE A 395 -15.71 9.55 17.31
CA ILE A 395 -16.43 9.67 16.04
C ILE A 395 -15.43 9.51 14.89
N ILE A 396 -15.80 8.67 13.90
CA ILE A 396 -15.01 8.43 12.70
C ILE A 396 -15.90 8.59 11.45
N PRO A 397 -15.73 9.68 10.67
CA PRO A 397 -16.39 9.85 9.39
C PRO A 397 -15.65 9.01 8.34
N TYR A 398 -16.27 7.94 7.86
CA TYR A 398 -15.78 7.15 6.72
C TYR A 398 -16.41 7.72 5.45
N VAL A 399 -15.76 8.72 4.85
CA VAL A 399 -16.33 9.49 3.71
C VAL A 399 -15.47 9.33 2.47
N MET A 400 -16.11 9.01 1.35
CA MET A 400 -15.50 8.98 0.02
C MET A 400 -16.50 9.46 -1.03
N THR A 401 -16.02 9.76 -2.24
CA THR A 401 -16.93 10.03 -3.36
C THR A 401 -17.35 8.75 -4.07
N TRP A 402 -18.43 8.82 -4.85
CA TRP A 402 -18.81 7.74 -5.79
C TRP A 402 -17.79 7.52 -6.91
N ASP A 403 -16.89 8.50 -7.13
CA ASP A 403 -15.72 8.40 -8.02
C ASP A 403 -14.49 7.80 -7.30
N GLY A 404 -14.63 7.32 -6.05
CA GLY A 404 -13.56 6.73 -5.23
C GLY A 404 -12.57 7.75 -4.64
N ILE A 405 -12.85 9.05 -4.73
CA ILE A 405 -11.97 10.12 -4.26
C ILE A 405 -12.09 10.28 -2.74
N VAL A 406 -10.95 10.44 -2.07
CA VAL A 406 -10.84 10.56 -0.61
C VAL A 406 -9.90 11.69 -0.18
N THR A 407 -10.12 12.21 1.03
CA THR A 407 -9.27 13.24 1.64
C THR A 407 -7.94 12.66 2.16
N LYS A 408 -6.97 13.53 2.44
CA LYS A 408 -5.72 13.16 3.15
C LYS A 408 -6.01 12.59 4.55
N TYR A 409 -7.07 13.05 5.23
CA TYR A 409 -7.48 12.58 6.55
C TYR A 409 -7.99 11.13 6.56
N HIS A 410 -8.56 10.65 5.44
CA HIS A 410 -9.06 9.27 5.32
C HIS A 410 -8.03 8.22 5.74
N LYS A 411 -6.73 8.42 5.43
CA LYS A 411 -5.64 7.52 5.90
C LYS A 411 -5.61 7.37 7.43
N SER A 412 -5.90 8.43 8.18
CA SER A 412 -5.99 8.41 9.65
C SER A 412 -7.21 7.61 10.12
N TYR A 413 -8.37 7.79 9.48
CA TYR A 413 -9.58 7.03 9.79
C TYR A 413 -9.41 5.53 9.53
N LEU A 414 -8.76 5.15 8.42
CA LEU A 414 -8.41 3.76 8.14
C LEU A 414 -7.48 3.17 9.22
N LYS A 415 -6.50 3.93 9.72
CA LYS A 415 -5.62 3.48 10.82
C LYS A 415 -6.39 3.32 12.13
N ARG A 416 -7.25 4.28 12.50
CA ARG A 416 -8.08 4.24 13.73
C ARG A 416 -9.11 3.10 13.70
N LEU A 417 -9.66 2.80 12.53
CA LEU A 417 -10.54 1.65 12.30
C LEU A 417 -9.79 0.35 12.02
N GLU A 418 -8.45 0.35 12.04
CA GLU A 418 -7.58 -0.80 11.74
C GLU A 418 -7.97 -1.52 10.41
N ILE A 419 -8.35 -0.76 9.38
CA ILE A 419 -8.81 -1.28 8.08
C ILE A 419 -7.59 -1.67 7.20
N PRO A 420 -7.45 -2.95 6.82
CA PRO A 420 -6.38 -3.38 5.92
C PRO A 420 -6.51 -2.74 4.52
N MET A 421 -5.38 -2.40 3.90
CA MET A 421 -5.38 -1.66 2.62
C MET A 421 -6.02 -2.42 1.44
N ASN A 422 -6.05 -3.74 1.48
CA ASN A 422 -6.75 -4.59 0.50
C ASN A 422 -8.28 -4.55 0.71
N VAL A 423 -8.76 -4.44 1.96
CA VAL A 423 -10.19 -4.22 2.25
C VAL A 423 -10.61 -2.82 1.81
N GLU A 424 -9.80 -1.80 2.06
CA GLU A 424 -10.05 -0.44 1.52
C GLU A 424 -10.12 -0.44 -0.02
N ALA A 425 -9.15 -1.08 -0.68
CA ALA A 425 -9.16 -1.24 -2.14
C ALA A 425 -10.43 -1.95 -2.65
N TYR A 426 -10.91 -2.96 -1.92
CA TYR A 426 -12.17 -3.62 -2.22
C TYR A 426 -13.38 -2.69 -2.04
N ILE A 427 -13.47 -1.92 -0.96
CA ILE A 427 -14.56 -0.97 -0.72
C ILE A 427 -14.61 0.09 -1.83
N GLN A 428 -13.46 0.69 -2.19
CA GLN A 428 -13.37 1.61 -3.31
C GLN A 428 -13.87 0.99 -4.62
N SER A 429 -13.44 -0.24 -4.93
CA SER A 429 -13.90 -0.95 -6.14
C SER A 429 -15.40 -1.26 -6.13
N ILE A 430 -15.99 -1.49 -4.96
CA ILE A 430 -17.43 -1.74 -4.80
C ILE A 430 -18.23 -0.45 -4.97
N VAL A 431 -17.76 0.68 -4.44
CA VAL A 431 -18.39 1.98 -4.64
C VAL A 431 -18.38 2.34 -6.13
N LEU A 432 -17.23 2.27 -6.79
CA LEU A 432 -17.11 2.51 -8.24
C LEU A 432 -18.04 1.58 -9.05
N LYS A 433 -18.09 0.29 -8.71
CA LYS A 433 -18.98 -0.69 -9.37
C LYS A 433 -20.48 -0.41 -9.18
N LYS A 434 -20.86 0.42 -8.20
CA LYS A 434 -22.26 0.75 -7.87
C LYS A 434 -22.62 2.19 -8.28
N THR A 435 -21.76 2.86 -9.04
CA THR A 435 -21.96 4.22 -9.55
C THR A 435 -22.63 4.23 -10.94
N VAL A 436 -22.62 3.10 -11.67
CA VAL A 436 -23.17 2.92 -13.02
C VAL A 436 -23.88 1.57 -13.13
#